data_AF-A0A822B5Z7-F1
#
_entry.id   AF-A0A822B5Z7-F1
#
_cell.length_a   1.000
_cell.length_b   1.000
_cell.length_c   1.000
_cell.angle_alpha   90.00
_cell.angle_beta   90.00
_cell.angle_gamma   90.00
#
_symmetry.space_group_name_H-M   'P 1'
#
loop_
_entity.id
_entity.type
_entity.pdbx_description
1 polymer ?
#
loop_
_entity_poly.entity_id
_entity_poly.type
_entity_poly.pdbx_seq_one_letter_code
_entity_poly.pdbx_strand_id
1 'polypeptide(L)'
;MNTDVRRLIFGTLLTSEDYDDAVEKLHKLNLSKVQEREIIHVTVHCCLHEKTYNPYYTLILQRFCAYDRRFQISLQYHTWDRFKDLSLLNKQQLANFGSALSQLLMSKSLTLNIFKVKTCLYTMSLLIGAIFTFSYNLENREF
;
A
#
# COMPACT_ATOMS: atom_id res chain seq x y z
N MET A 1 3.68 -14.61 -10.00
CA MET A 1 4.13 -13.52 -10.89
C MET A 1 4.31 -14.08 -12.30
N ASN A 2 3.42 -13.77 -13.26
CA ASN A 2 3.39 -14.45 -14.58
C ASN A 2 3.50 -13.50 -15.79
N THR A 3 3.76 -12.20 -15.62
CA THR A 3 3.94 -11.25 -16.73
C THR A 3 5.28 -10.53 -16.61
N ASP A 4 5.96 -10.30 -17.74
CA ASP A 4 7.28 -9.67 -17.77
C ASP A 4 7.25 -8.23 -17.24
N VAL A 5 6.12 -7.55 -17.39
CA VAL A 5 5.86 -6.23 -16.81
C VAL A 5 5.93 -6.25 -15.29
N ARG A 6 5.35 -7.26 -14.63
CA ARG A 6 5.40 -7.36 -13.15
C ARG A 6 6.82 -7.62 -12.66
N ARG A 7 7.61 -8.40 -13.41
CA ARG A 7 9.04 -8.63 -13.10
C ARG A 7 9.86 -7.36 -13.29
N LEU A 8 9.57 -6.60 -14.35
CA LEU A 8 10.22 -5.32 -14.62
C LEU A 8 9.96 -4.30 -13.49
N ILE A 9 8.69 -4.11 -13.12
CA ILE A 9 8.29 -3.23 -12.01
C ILE A 9 8.96 -3.67 -10.71
N PHE A 10 8.93 -4.97 -10.39
CA PHE A 10 9.57 -5.50 -9.20
C PHE A 10 11.09 -5.25 -9.20
N GLY A 11 11.75 -5.48 -10.33
CA GLY A 11 13.17 -5.19 -10.49
C GLY A 11 13.48 -3.70 -10.30
N THR A 12 12.66 -2.82 -10.86
CA THR A 12 12.81 -1.36 -10.68
C THR A 12 12.64 -0.95 -9.21
N LEU A 13 11.66 -1.49 -8.50
CA LEU A 13 11.44 -1.22 -7.07
C LEU A 13 12.59 -1.74 -6.18
N LEU A 14 13.23 -2.85 -6.56
CA LEU A 14 14.33 -3.44 -5.79
C LEU A 14 15.68 -2.76 -6.05
N THR A 15 15.87 -2.22 -7.26
CA THR A 15 17.13 -1.60 -7.71
C THR A 15 17.19 -0.09 -7.48
N SER A 16 16.08 0.54 -7.10
CA SER A 16 16.05 1.95 -6.70
C SER A 16 16.63 2.15 -5.31
N GLU A 17 17.35 3.24 -5.11
CA GLU A 17 17.94 3.61 -3.82
C GLU A 17 16.91 4.30 -2.92
N ASP A 18 16.11 5.21 -3.51
CA ASP A 18 15.12 6.03 -2.81
C ASP A 18 13.74 5.92 -3.45
N TYR A 19 12.72 6.35 -2.69
CA TYR A 19 11.33 6.30 -3.15
C TYR A 19 11.07 7.27 -4.33
N ASP A 20 11.71 8.45 -4.35
CA ASP A 20 11.59 9.41 -5.45
C ASP A 20 12.28 8.88 -6.72
N ASP A 21 13.47 8.29 -6.59
CA ASP A 21 14.17 7.61 -7.71
C ASP A 21 13.35 6.44 -8.26
N ALA A 22 12.72 5.66 -7.40
CA ALA A 22 11.84 4.57 -7.80
C ALA A 22 10.65 5.08 -8.64
N VAL A 23 9.99 6.16 -8.18
CA VAL A 23 8.86 6.77 -8.90
C VAL A 23 9.31 7.29 -10.26
N GLU A 24 10.46 7.99 -10.34
CA GLU A 24 10.99 8.45 -11.62
C GLU A 24 11.30 7.30 -12.58
N LYS A 25 11.98 6.26 -12.09
CA LYS A 25 12.32 5.09 -12.90
C LYS A 25 11.07 4.39 -13.41
N LEU A 26 10.05 4.24 -12.57
CA LEU A 26 8.75 3.67 -12.96
C LEU A 26 8.03 4.53 -14.00
N HIS A 27 8.12 5.86 -13.90
CA HIS A 27 7.56 6.77 -14.90
C HIS A 27 8.28 6.68 -16.24
N LYS A 28 9.62 6.52 -16.22
CA LYS A 28 10.46 6.36 -17.42
C LYS A 28 10.18 5.07 -18.19
N LEU A 29 9.52 4.07 -17.59
CA LEU A 29 9.13 2.84 -18.27
C LEU A 29 8.03 3.04 -19.33
N ASN A 30 7.35 4.20 -19.36
CA ASN A 30 6.30 4.55 -20.34
C ASN A 30 5.32 3.39 -20.59
N LEU A 31 4.85 2.79 -19.51
CA LEU A 31 3.93 1.65 -19.56
C LEU A 31 2.56 2.08 -20.13
N SER A 32 1.85 1.13 -20.73
CA SER A 32 0.46 1.40 -21.14
C SER A 32 -0.43 1.60 -19.92
N LYS A 33 -1.54 2.34 -20.07
CA LYS A 33 -2.53 2.60 -19.01
C LYS A 33 -3.06 1.35 -18.29
N VAL A 34 -3.02 0.19 -18.95
CA VAL A 34 -3.41 -1.10 -18.36
C VAL A 34 -2.28 -1.64 -17.49
N GLN A 35 -1.04 -1.57 -17.98
CA GLN A 35 0.16 -2.02 -17.28
C GLN A 35 0.52 -1.13 -16.09
N GLU A 36 0.25 0.18 -16.15
CA GLU A 36 0.47 1.09 -15.02
C GLU A 36 -0.29 0.67 -13.76
N ARG A 37 -1.47 0.03 -13.89
CA ARG A 37 -2.22 -0.49 -12.74
C ARG A 37 -1.48 -1.62 -12.02
N GLU A 38 -0.65 -2.36 -12.74
CA GLU A 38 0.18 -3.41 -12.17
C GLU A 38 1.25 -2.85 -11.24
N ILE A 39 1.63 -1.57 -11.36
CA ILE A 39 2.56 -0.92 -10.43
C ILE A 39 1.98 -0.98 -9.02
N ILE A 40 0.75 -0.51 -8.84
CA ILE A 40 0.07 -0.53 -7.54
C ILE A 40 -0.06 -1.96 -7.01
N HIS A 41 -0.46 -2.90 -7.86
CA HIS A 41 -0.59 -4.30 -7.46
C HIS A 41 0.73 -4.89 -6.95
N VAL A 42 1.83 -4.68 -7.68
CA VAL A 42 3.16 -5.18 -7.31
C VAL A 42 3.65 -4.50 -6.04
N THR A 43 3.55 -3.17 -5.93
CA THR A 43 3.99 -2.43 -4.75
C THR A 43 3.26 -2.88 -3.48
N VAL A 44 1.94 -3.06 -3.54
CA VAL A 44 1.15 -3.60 -2.40
C VAL A 44 1.58 -5.03 -2.09
N HIS A 45 1.79 -5.87 -3.11
CA HIS A 45 2.22 -7.25 -2.90
C HIS A 45 3.59 -7.32 -2.19
N CYS A 46 4.55 -6.49 -2.59
CA CYS A 46 5.86 -6.36 -1.95
C CYS A 46 5.72 -5.91 -0.49
N CYS A 47 4.95 -4.84 -0.26
CA CYS A 47 4.72 -4.31 1.09
C CYS A 47 4.18 -5.37 2.07
N LEU A 48 3.33 -6.29 1.59
CA LEU A 48 2.79 -7.38 2.40
C LEU A 48 3.82 -8.47 2.71
N HIS A 49 4.69 -8.82 1.76
CA HIS A 49 5.63 -9.94 1.88
C HIS A 49 6.95 -9.56 2.58
N GLU A 50 7.14 -8.28 2.89
CA GLU A 50 8.33 -7.80 3.60
C GLU A 50 8.40 -8.35 5.03
N LYS A 51 9.62 -8.62 5.53
CA LYS A 51 9.80 -9.12 6.91
C LYS A 51 9.42 -8.08 7.96
N THR A 52 9.67 -6.81 7.69
CA THR A 52 9.31 -5.71 8.57
C THR A 52 8.66 -4.63 7.71
N TYR A 53 7.64 -3.96 8.26
CA TYR A 53 6.99 -2.87 7.56
C TYR A 53 8.00 -1.81 7.11
N ASN A 54 8.10 -1.61 5.80
CA ASN A 54 8.95 -0.59 5.20
C ASN A 54 8.09 0.56 4.63
N PRO A 55 8.22 1.80 5.15
CA PRO A 55 7.45 2.94 4.67
C PRO A 55 7.77 3.33 3.22
N TYR A 56 8.93 2.93 2.67
CA TYR A 56 9.34 3.17 1.29
C TYR A 56 8.23 2.83 0.26
N TYR A 57 7.61 1.64 0.37
CA TYR A 57 6.55 1.23 -0.56
C TYR A 57 5.29 2.08 -0.42
N THR A 58 5.01 2.55 0.80
CA THR A 58 3.83 3.35 1.07
C THR A 58 3.99 4.76 0.50
N LEU A 59 5.18 5.34 0.59
CA LEU A 59 5.51 6.64 -0.01
C LEU A 59 5.38 6.60 -1.55
N ILE A 60 5.81 5.52 -2.19
CA ILE A 60 5.63 5.32 -3.63
C ILE A 60 4.14 5.32 -4.00
N LEU A 61 3.33 4.54 -3.28
CA LEU A 61 1.88 4.50 -3.50
C LEU A 61 1.25 5.88 -3.35
N GLN A 62 1.68 6.67 -2.36
CA GLN A 62 1.21 8.04 -2.16
C GLN A 62 1.53 8.95 -3.34
N ARG A 63 2.78 8.91 -3.85
CA ARG A 63 3.19 9.70 -5.02
C ARG A 63 2.38 9.34 -6.27
N PHE A 64 2.18 8.05 -6.54
CA PHE A 64 1.33 7.61 -7.65
C PHE A 64 -0.14 8.00 -7.48
N CYS A 65 -0.66 7.94 -6.25
CA CYS A 65 -2.01 8.39 -5.93
C CYS A 65 -2.18 9.91 -6.11
N ALA A 66 -1.13 10.71 -5.88
CA ALA A 66 -1.15 12.15 -6.14
C ALA A 66 -1.10 12.49 -7.64
N TYR A 67 -0.53 11.60 -8.46
CA TYR A 67 -0.38 11.81 -9.90
C TYR A 67 -1.68 11.66 -10.69
N ASP A 68 -2.40 10.54 -10.52
CA ASP A 68 -3.69 10.30 -11.21
C ASP A 68 -4.68 9.57 -10.28
N ARG A 69 -5.94 10.03 -10.29
CA ARG A 69 -7.06 9.40 -9.57
C ARG A 69 -7.28 7.94 -9.97
N ARG A 70 -6.86 7.52 -11.16
CA ARG A 70 -6.90 6.10 -11.58
C ARG A 70 -6.07 5.19 -10.68
N PHE A 71 -4.92 5.67 -10.20
CA PHE A 71 -4.07 4.93 -9.25
C PHE A 71 -4.75 4.83 -7.89
N GLN A 72 -5.40 5.92 -7.44
CA GLN A 72 -6.19 5.89 -6.21
C GLN A 72 -7.30 4.83 -6.28
N ILE A 73 -8.04 4.77 -7.40
CA ILE A 73 -9.11 3.77 -7.57
C ILE A 73 -8.54 2.35 -7.59
N SER A 74 -7.42 2.13 -8.29
CA SER A 74 -6.77 0.80 -8.35
C SER A 74 -6.29 0.37 -6.97
N LEU A 75 -5.69 1.29 -6.20
CA LEU A 75 -5.27 1.04 -4.82
C LEU A 75 -6.47 0.69 -3.93
N GLN A 76 -7.58 1.41 -4.06
CA GLN A 76 -8.82 1.09 -3.33
C GLN A 76 -9.30 -0.33 -3.61
N TYR A 77 -9.37 -0.75 -4.87
CA TYR A 77 -9.77 -2.13 -5.22
C TYR A 77 -8.80 -3.17 -4.66
N HIS A 78 -7.49 -2.95 -4.79
CA HIS A 78 -6.49 -3.88 -4.24
C HIS A 78 -6.57 -4.00 -2.72
N THR A 79 -6.68 -2.88 -2.02
CA THR A 79 -6.89 -2.85 -0.59
C THR A 79 -8.16 -3.60 -0.20
N TRP A 80 -9.22 -3.44 -0.98
CA TRP A 80 -10.51 -4.05 -0.69
C TRP A 80 -10.54 -5.56 -0.94
N ASP A 81 -9.84 -6.04 -1.96
CA ASP A 81 -9.61 -7.48 -2.14
C ASP A 81 -8.79 -8.06 -0.98
N ARG A 82 -7.78 -7.33 -0.47
CA ARG A 82 -7.04 -7.75 0.72
C ARG A 82 -7.90 -7.77 1.98
N PHE A 83 -8.88 -6.88 2.10
CA PHE A 83 -9.87 -6.93 3.19
C PHE A 83 -10.71 -8.22 3.15
N LYS A 84 -11.10 -8.70 1.95
CA LYS A 84 -11.83 -9.97 1.81
C LYS A 84 -10.96 -11.17 2.19
N ASP A 85 -9.67 -11.11 1.88
CA ASP A 85 -8.70 -12.18 2.13
C ASP A 85 -8.00 -12.08 3.49
N LEU A 86 -8.47 -11.22 4.42
CA LEU A 86 -7.81 -11.00 5.73
C LEU A 86 -7.60 -12.29 6.53
N SER A 87 -8.54 -13.23 6.46
CA SER A 87 -8.47 -14.52 7.15
C SER A 87 -7.38 -15.44 6.61
N LEU A 88 -6.85 -15.16 5.42
CA LEU A 88 -5.81 -15.95 4.77
C LEU A 88 -4.40 -15.35 4.98
N LEU A 89 -4.30 -14.15 5.57
CA LEU A 89 -3.03 -13.47 5.77
C LEU A 89 -2.33 -13.94 7.06
N ASN A 90 -1.02 -14.07 7.00
CA ASN A 90 -0.19 -14.32 8.18
C ASN A 90 -0.19 -13.11 9.12
N LYS A 91 0.05 -13.32 10.42
CA LYS A 91 0.12 -12.24 11.43
C LYS A 91 1.06 -11.09 11.03
N GLN A 92 2.18 -11.42 10.40
CA GLN A 92 3.16 -10.46 9.89
C GLN A 92 2.61 -9.63 8.73
N GLN A 93 1.97 -10.29 7.75
CA GLN A 93 1.34 -9.62 6.62
C GLN A 93 0.20 -8.71 7.09
N LEU A 94 -0.57 -9.15 8.08
CA LEU A 94 -1.63 -8.38 8.70
C LEU A 94 -1.10 -7.12 9.39
N ALA A 95 0.00 -7.23 10.14
CA ALA A 95 0.65 -6.10 10.79
C ALA A 95 1.19 -5.09 9.75
N ASN A 96 1.88 -5.58 8.72
CA ASN A 96 2.39 -4.74 7.63
C ASN A 96 1.25 -4.03 6.89
N PHE A 97 0.16 -4.75 6.62
CA PHE A 97 -1.03 -4.18 5.97
C PHE A 97 -1.69 -3.09 6.84
N GLY A 98 -1.83 -3.32 8.14
CA GLY A 98 -2.37 -2.33 9.07
C GLY A 98 -1.54 -1.05 9.12
N SER A 99 -0.20 -1.17 9.17
CA SER A 99 0.71 -0.04 9.13
C SER A 99 0.63 0.72 7.80
N ALA A 100 0.60 0.00 6.67
CA ALA A 100 0.44 0.60 5.34
C ALA A 100 -0.88 1.37 5.22
N LEU A 101 -1.99 0.78 5.68
CA LEU A 101 -3.29 1.43 5.71
C LEU A 101 -3.29 2.69 6.56
N SER A 102 -2.70 2.64 7.75
CA SER A 102 -2.60 3.79 8.65
C SER A 102 -1.89 4.97 7.96
N GLN A 103 -0.75 4.71 7.31
CA GLN A 103 -0.01 5.74 6.58
C GLN A 103 -0.73 6.25 5.31
N LEU A 104 -1.42 5.37 4.57
CA LEU A 104 -2.20 5.77 3.38
C LEU A 104 -3.43 6.62 3.75
N LEU A 105 -4.03 6.37 4.91
CA LEU A 105 -5.12 7.18 5.45
C LEU A 105 -4.61 8.53 5.95
N MET A 106 -3.48 8.55 6.67
CA MET A 106 -2.86 9.78 7.17
C MET A 106 -2.47 10.73 6.02
N SER A 107 -1.93 10.19 4.93
CA SER A 107 -1.53 10.95 3.75
C SER A 107 -2.69 11.37 2.83
N LYS A 108 -3.95 11.06 3.19
CA LYS A 108 -5.16 11.29 2.36
C LYS A 108 -5.11 10.68 0.96
N SER A 109 -4.14 9.79 0.69
CA SER A 109 -4.00 9.12 -0.60
C SER A 109 -5.13 8.12 -0.85
N LEU A 110 -5.73 7.61 0.23
CA LEU A 110 -6.98 6.87 0.22
C LEU A 110 -8.08 7.69 0.90
N THR A 111 -9.09 8.11 0.14
CA THR A 111 -10.27 8.76 0.71
C THR A 111 -11.10 7.75 1.50
N LEU A 112 -11.72 8.17 2.61
CA LEU A 112 -12.59 7.36 3.49
C LEU A 112 -13.75 6.62 2.76
N ASN A 113 -13.93 6.86 1.47
CA ASN A 113 -14.83 6.12 0.58
C ASN A 113 -14.51 4.62 0.49
N ILE A 114 -13.32 4.13 0.88
CA ILE A 114 -13.06 2.67 1.00
C ILE A 114 -14.01 2.04 2.03
N PHE A 115 -14.30 2.75 3.11
CA PHE A 115 -15.18 2.27 4.16
C PHE A 115 -16.67 2.37 3.80
N LYS A 116 -17.03 2.94 2.63
CA LYS A 116 -18.43 3.00 2.22
C LYS A 116 -19.03 1.64 1.90
N VAL A 117 -18.22 0.61 1.67
CA VAL A 117 -18.79 -0.69 1.34
C VAL A 117 -19.17 -1.45 2.60
N LYS A 118 -20.46 -1.79 2.66
CA LYS A 118 -21.08 -2.69 3.62
C LYS A 118 -20.20 -3.92 3.84
N THR A 119 -19.52 -4.02 4.99
CA THR A 119 -19.33 -5.27 5.77
C THR A 119 -18.55 -4.98 7.05
N CYS A 120 -19.27 -5.14 8.16
CA CYS A 120 -18.85 -5.64 9.46
C CYS A 120 -18.02 -4.73 10.41
N LEU A 121 -18.60 -4.50 11.58
CA LEU A 121 -18.07 -3.89 12.81
C LEU A 121 -16.63 -4.30 13.20
N TYR A 122 -16.12 -5.42 12.67
CA TYR A 122 -14.76 -5.92 12.87
C TYR A 122 -13.65 -5.10 12.20
N THR A 123 -13.93 -4.46 11.06
CA THR A 123 -12.93 -3.62 10.38
C THR A 123 -12.71 -2.31 11.13
N MET A 124 -13.75 -1.80 11.81
CA MET A 124 -13.65 -0.63 12.68
C MET A 124 -12.82 -0.90 13.94
N SER A 125 -12.91 -2.09 14.56
CA SER A 125 -12.07 -2.43 15.72
C SER A 125 -10.59 -2.60 15.36
N LEU A 126 -10.28 -3.12 14.17
CA LEU A 126 -8.90 -3.19 13.65
C LEU A 126 -8.33 -1.80 13.32
N LEU A 127 -9.16 -0.90 12.80
CA LEU A 127 -8.79 0.48 12.54
C LEU A 127 -8.54 1.24 13.84
N ILE A 128 -9.42 1.07 14.84
CA ILE A 128 -9.22 1.62 16.19
C ILE A 128 -7.94 1.04 16.80
N GLY A 129 -7.66 -0.26 16.66
CA GLY A 129 -6.43 -0.90 17.13
C GLY A 129 -5.16 -0.41 16.43
N ALA A 130 -5.21 -0.18 15.12
CA ALA A 130 -4.10 0.38 14.34
C ALA A 130 -3.85 1.86 14.67
N ILE A 131 -4.91 2.64 14.90
CA ILE A 131 -4.82 4.02 15.43
C ILE A 131 -4.24 4.00 16.84
N PHE A 132 -4.69 3.12 17.73
CA PHE A 132 -4.19 3.00 19.10
C PHE A 132 -2.73 2.57 19.16
N THR A 133 -2.32 1.64 18.29
CA THR A 133 -0.92 1.16 18.22
C THR A 133 0.00 2.23 17.63
N PHE A 134 -0.53 3.11 16.77
CA PHE A 134 0.19 4.27 16.25
C PHE A 134 0.29 5.40 17.29
N SER A 135 -0.79 5.70 18.02
CA SER A 135 -0.75 6.62 19.18
C SER A 135 0.22 6.13 20.25
N TYR A 136 0.22 4.83 20.57
CA TYR A 136 1.14 4.24 21.55
C TYR A 136 2.61 4.25 21.07
N ASN A 137 2.87 4.17 19.76
CA ASN A 137 4.24 4.28 19.22
C ASN A 137 4.74 5.74 19.11
N LEU A 138 3.84 6.71 18.94
CA LEU A 138 4.17 8.14 19.00
C LEU A 138 4.51 8.58 20.43
N GLU A 139 3.80 8.04 21.43
CA GLU A 139 4.01 8.37 22.84
C GLU A 139 5.24 7.67 23.46
N ASN A 140 5.81 6.66 22.81
CA ASN A 140 7.05 5.98 23.22
C ASN A 140 8.28 6.37 22.37
N ARG A 141 8.19 7.44 21.58
CA ARG A 141 9.28 8.00 20.76
C ARG A 141 9.73 9.40 21.23
N GLU A 142 9.34 9.80 22.44
CA GLU A 142 10.03 10.86 23.19
C GLU A 142 10.69 10.24 24.42
N PHE A 143 11.88 9.65 24.22
CA PHE A 143 13.05 9.67 25.11
C PHE A 143 14.25 9.04 24.39
#